data_AF-A0A6A4RYB2-F1
#
_entry.id   AF-A0A6A4RYB2-F1
#
_cell.length_a   1.000
_cell.length_b   1.000
_cell.length_c   1.000
_cell.angle_alpha   90.00
_cell.angle_beta   90.00
_cell.angle_gamma   90.00
#
_symmetry.space_group_name_H-M   'P 1'
#
loop_
_entity.id
_entity.type
_entity.pdbx_description
1 polymer ?
#
loop_
_entity_poly.entity_id
_entity_poly.type
_entity_poly.pdbx_seq_one_letter_code
_entity_poly.pdbx_strand_id
1 'polypeptide(L)'
;MRLPGRGALLLVLSLGSVRLEKHSLTYIYTALSKDVAPPGIHQFTAIGLLDNKAIDYFDSVNTEKVPKQQWMKDQNEDDYWRKGTQADQDARSHNWHQSTDAT
;
A
#
# COMPACT_ATOMS: atom_id res chain seq x y z
N MET A 1 -6.78 -60.41 -46.38
CA MET A 1 -6.12 -59.10 -46.15
C MET A 1 -6.98 -58.29 -45.18
N ARG A 2 -6.44 -57.91 -44.01
CA ARG A 2 -7.15 -57.24 -42.91
C ARG A 2 -6.45 -55.89 -42.68
N LEU A 3 -7.17 -54.77 -42.82
CA LEU A 3 -6.60 -53.42 -42.63
C LEU A 3 -6.26 -53.17 -41.15
N PRO A 4 -5.13 -52.51 -40.81
CA PRO A 4 -4.79 -52.23 -39.43
C PRO A 4 -5.64 -51.07 -38.90
N GLY A 5 -6.24 -51.27 -37.72
CA GLY A 5 -7.01 -50.24 -37.00
C GLY A 5 -6.11 -49.07 -36.61
N ARG A 6 -6.45 -47.88 -37.10
CA ARG A 6 -5.80 -46.63 -36.70
C ARG A 6 -6.39 -46.20 -35.35
N GLY A 7 -5.63 -46.37 -34.28
CA GLY A 7 -5.94 -45.76 -32.99
C GLY A 7 -5.83 -44.24 -33.11
N ALA A 8 -6.92 -43.53 -32.91
CA ALA A 8 -6.92 -42.06 -32.83
C ALA A 8 -6.45 -41.64 -31.44
N LEU A 9 -5.32 -40.94 -31.36
CA LEU A 9 -4.84 -40.31 -30.13
C LEU A 9 -5.52 -38.94 -30.01
N LEU A 10 -6.43 -38.80 -29.04
CA LEU A 10 -7.05 -37.51 -28.70
C LEU A 10 -6.15 -36.78 -27.69
N LEU A 11 -5.45 -35.74 -28.15
CA LEU A 11 -4.74 -34.81 -27.28
C LEU A 11 -5.71 -33.70 -26.85
N VAL A 12 -6.16 -33.73 -25.59
CA VAL A 12 -6.96 -32.65 -25.02
C VAL A 12 -6.02 -31.58 -24.46
N LEU A 13 -5.82 -30.50 -25.21
CA LEU A 13 -5.15 -29.29 -24.73
C LEU A 13 -6.16 -28.48 -23.91
N SER A 14 -6.11 -28.62 -22.58
CA SER A 14 -6.86 -27.73 -21.68
C SER A 14 -6.20 -26.35 -21.68
N LEU A 15 -6.80 -25.38 -22.36
CA LEU A 15 -6.45 -23.96 -22.19
C LEU A 15 -6.80 -23.56 -20.76
N GLY A 16 -5.79 -23.43 -19.90
CA GLY A 16 -5.98 -22.90 -18.54
C GLY A 16 -6.50 -21.46 -18.61
N SER A 17 -7.57 -21.15 -17.86
CA SER A 17 -8.03 -19.78 -17.70
C SER A 17 -6.95 -18.94 -17.03
N VAL A 18 -6.50 -17.88 -17.71
CA VAL A 18 -5.64 -16.85 -17.11
C VAL A 18 -6.51 -16.00 -16.20
N ARG A 19 -6.24 -15.98 -14.89
CA ARG A 19 -6.88 -15.07 -13.95
C ARG A 19 -6.17 -13.72 -14.03
N LEU A 20 -6.89 -12.70 -14.50
CA LEU A 20 -6.42 -11.33 -14.45
C LEU A 20 -6.98 -10.66 -13.20
N GLU A 21 -6.12 -10.36 -12.24
CA GLU A 21 -6.48 -9.61 -11.04
C GLU A 21 -6.08 -8.14 -11.20
N LYS A 22 -6.89 -7.25 -10.60
CA LYS A 22 -6.60 -5.82 -10.53
C LYS A 22 -6.26 -5.50 -9.09
N HIS A 23 -5.13 -4.83 -8.90
CA HIS A 23 -4.68 -4.35 -7.61
C HIS A 23 -4.74 -2.82 -7.56
N SER A 24 -4.95 -2.27 -6.38
CA SER A 24 -5.03 -0.83 -6.13
C SER A 24 -4.14 -0.41 -4.98
N LEU A 25 -3.40 0.69 -5.17
CA LEU A 25 -2.60 1.34 -4.13
C LEU A 25 -3.20 2.72 -3.85
N THR A 26 -3.59 2.98 -2.61
CA THR A 26 -4.23 4.23 -2.18
C THR A 26 -3.47 4.84 -1.01
N TYR A 27 -3.25 6.14 -1.04
CA TYR A 27 -2.68 6.89 0.08
C TYR A 27 -3.69 7.87 0.65
N ILE A 28 -3.91 7.81 1.95
CA ILE A 28 -4.82 8.68 2.69
C ILE A 28 -3.99 9.58 3.60
N TYR A 29 -4.09 10.89 3.41
CA TYR A 29 -3.48 11.90 4.27
C TYR A 29 -4.59 12.64 5.00
N THR A 30 -4.50 12.68 6.33
CA THR A 30 -5.41 13.47 7.16
C THR A 30 -4.59 14.47 7.93
N ALA A 31 -5.01 15.74 7.90
CA ALA A 31 -4.35 16.80 8.63
C ALA A 31 -5.37 17.72 9.32
N LEU A 32 -5.13 18.01 10.59
CA LEU A 32 -5.97 18.86 11.42
C LEU A 32 -5.29 20.22 11.60
N SER A 33 -6.06 21.30 11.47
CA SER A 33 -5.53 22.67 11.58
C SER A 33 -5.11 23.05 13.00
N LYS A 34 -5.57 22.31 14.00
CA LYS A 34 -5.23 22.50 15.40
C LYS A 34 -4.87 21.16 16.01
N ASP A 35 -3.95 21.19 16.96
CA ASP A 35 -3.71 20.02 17.77
C ASP A 35 -4.96 19.66 18.55
N VAL A 36 -5.32 18.37 18.53
CA VAL A 36 -6.50 17.87 19.21
C VAL A 36 -6.04 16.93 20.32
N ALA A 37 -6.42 17.24 21.56
CA ALA A 37 -6.05 16.46 22.73
C ALA A 37 -6.73 15.08 22.92
N PRO A 38 -7.77 14.64 22.18
CA PRO A 38 -8.34 13.31 22.39
C PRO A 38 -7.33 12.18 22.09
N PRO A 39 -7.22 11.17 22.96
CA PRO A 39 -6.36 10.02 22.72
C PRO A 39 -6.78 9.27 21.46
N GLY A 40 -5.81 8.91 20.62
CA GLY A 40 -6.03 8.17 19.37
C GLY A 40 -6.37 9.04 18.15
N ILE A 41 -6.45 10.37 18.31
CA ILE A 41 -6.52 11.29 17.17
C ILE A 41 -5.16 11.97 17.02
N HIS A 42 -4.57 11.83 15.85
CA HIS A 42 -3.31 12.46 15.52
C HIS A 42 -3.56 13.66 14.61
N GLN A 43 -2.85 14.73 14.87
CA GLN A 43 -2.91 15.98 14.11
C GLN A 43 -2.56 15.77 12.62
N PHE A 44 -1.69 14.82 12.32
CA PHE A 44 -1.41 14.38 10.96
C PHE A 44 -1.30 12.86 10.93
N THR A 45 -1.82 12.25 9.87
CA THR A 45 -1.61 10.82 9.56
C THR A 45 -1.42 10.63 8.06
N ALA A 46 -0.59 9.64 7.71
CA ALA A 46 -0.48 9.11 6.36
C ALA A 46 -0.63 7.58 6.39
N ILE A 47 -1.48 7.04 5.51
CA ILE A 47 -1.81 5.61 5.48
C ILE A 47 -1.76 5.11 4.04
N GLY A 48 -0.88 4.14 3.75
CA GLY A 48 -0.86 3.38 2.52
C GLY A 48 -1.76 2.14 2.59
N LEU A 49 -2.64 1.97 1.60
CA LEU A 49 -3.54 0.84 1.45
C LEU A 49 -3.23 0.10 0.14
N LEU A 50 -2.91 -1.19 0.21
CA LEU A 50 -2.87 -2.11 -0.94
C LEU A 50 -4.11 -2.98 -0.88
N ASP A 51 -4.98 -2.90 -1.89
CA ASP A 51 -6.26 -3.63 -1.93
C ASP A 51 -7.07 -3.48 -0.63
N ASN A 52 -7.23 -2.22 -0.21
CA ASN A 52 -7.94 -1.83 1.02
C ASN A 52 -7.29 -2.33 2.32
N LYS A 53 -6.07 -2.90 2.26
CA LYS A 53 -5.32 -3.37 3.42
C LYS A 53 -4.18 -2.41 3.73
N ALA A 54 -4.09 -1.96 4.99
CA ALA A 54 -3.00 -1.10 5.43
C ALA A 54 -1.64 -1.81 5.29
N ILE A 55 -0.73 -1.20 4.54
CA ILE A 55 0.63 -1.70 4.31
C ILE A 55 1.66 -0.90 5.10
N ASP A 56 1.38 0.37 5.34
CA ASP A 56 2.23 1.27 6.13
C ASP A 56 1.37 2.29 6.88
N TYR A 57 2.01 3.02 7.79
CA TYR A 57 1.38 4.06 8.60
C TYR A 57 2.41 5.06 9.11
N PHE A 58 2.01 6.31 9.20
CA PHE A 58 2.73 7.41 9.83
C PHE A 58 1.75 8.29 10.58
N ASP A 59 2.18 8.86 11.72
CA ASP A 59 1.39 9.82 12.48
C ASP A 59 2.25 10.96 13.05
N SER A 60 1.60 12.02 13.55
CA SER A 60 2.31 13.21 14.03
C SER A 60 3.10 13.01 15.33
N VAL A 61 2.84 11.93 16.07
CA VAL A 61 3.49 11.57 17.34
C VAL A 61 4.64 10.59 17.08
N ASN A 62 4.39 9.55 16.29
CA ASN A 62 5.37 8.59 15.82
C ASN A 62 5.96 9.06 14.50
N THR A 63 7.09 9.76 14.57
CA THR A 63 7.74 10.41 13.42
C THR A 63 8.46 9.45 12.48
N GLU A 64 8.13 8.16 12.52
CA GLU A 64 8.68 7.11 11.67
C GLU A 64 7.54 6.41 10.93
N LYS A 65 7.73 6.19 9.64
CA LYS A 65 6.82 5.38 8.84
C LYS A 65 7.02 3.91 9.19
N VAL A 66 5.98 3.23 9.64
CA VAL A 66 6.05 1.84 10.11
C VAL A 66 5.31 0.87 9.19
N PRO A 67 5.86 -0.34 8.96
CA PRO A 67 5.14 -1.39 8.25
C PRO A 67 3.92 -1.86 9.05
N LYS A 68 2.82 -2.15 8.33
CA LYS A 68 1.63 -2.80 8.90
C LYS A 68 1.47 -4.25 8.45
N GLN A 69 2.30 -4.71 7.52
CA GLN A 69 2.35 -6.09 7.07
C GLN A 69 3.76 -6.68 7.22
N GLN A 70 3.83 -7.97 7.58
CA GLN A 70 5.12 -8.65 7.76
C GLN A 70 5.96 -8.63 6.48
N TRP A 71 5.34 -8.88 5.32
CA TRP A 71 6.02 -8.84 4.03
C TRP A 71 6.53 -7.44 3.66
N MET A 72 5.89 -6.36 4.12
CA MET A 72 6.44 -5.00 3.93
C MET A 72 7.75 -4.85 4.70
N LYS A 73 7.78 -5.34 5.94
CA LYS A 73 8.99 -5.30 6.77
C LYS A 73 10.12 -6.15 6.18
N ASP A 74 9.80 -7.35 5.70
CA ASP A 74 10.81 -8.32 5.27
C ASP A 74 11.38 -8.02 3.88
N GLN A 75 10.61 -7.36 3.00
CA GLN A 75 10.97 -7.16 1.59
C GLN A 75 11.49 -5.75 1.29
N ASN A 76 11.38 -4.80 2.22
CA ASN A 76 11.85 -3.42 2.01
C ASN A 76 13.04 -3.10 2.91
N GLU A 77 14.08 -2.54 2.32
CA GLU A 77 15.30 -2.13 3.01
C GLU A 77 15.09 -0.86 3.86
N ASP A 78 15.99 -0.59 4.81
CA ASP A 78 15.90 0.58 5.70
C ASP A 78 15.81 1.91 4.93
N ASP A 79 16.45 2.02 3.76
CA ASP A 79 16.40 3.22 2.93
C ASP A 79 14.99 3.51 2.40
N TYR A 80 14.20 2.48 2.12
CA TYR A 80 12.79 2.63 1.72
C TYR A 80 11.99 3.31 2.84
N TRP A 81 12.14 2.84 4.07
CA TRP A 81 11.43 3.38 5.24
C TRP A 81 11.89 4.78 5.58
N ARG A 82 13.19 5.06 5.49
CA ARG A 82 13.75 6.40 5.69
C ARG A 82 13.20 7.40 4.68
N LYS A 83 13.21 7.06 3.39
CA LYS A 83 12.66 7.92 2.32
C LYS A 83 11.16 8.15 2.50
N GLY A 84 10.41 7.10 2.84
CA GLY A 84 8.98 7.21 3.11
C GLY A 84 8.69 8.13 4.30
N THR A 85 9.47 8.00 5.38
CA THR A 85 9.36 8.87 6.55
C THR A 85 9.63 10.33 6.20
N GLN A 86 10.67 10.62 5.42
CA GLN A 86 10.97 11.99 5.00
C GLN A 86 9.82 12.57 4.16
N ALA A 87 9.27 11.79 3.23
CA ALA A 87 8.14 12.24 2.41
C ALA A 87 6.90 12.59 3.25
N ASP A 88 6.57 11.78 4.26
CA ASP A 88 5.43 12.05 5.15
C ASP A 88 5.68 13.27 6.05
N GLN A 89 6.93 13.49 6.48
CA GLN A 89 7.33 14.69 7.23
C GLN A 89 7.26 15.96 6.37
N ASP A 90 7.65 15.88 5.11
CA ASP A 90 7.55 16.99 4.15
C ASP A 90 6.07 17.33 3.90
N ALA A 91 5.23 16.33 3.67
CA ALA A 91 3.79 16.49 3.50
C ALA A 91 3.14 17.16 4.73
N ARG A 92 3.51 16.71 5.93
CA ARG A 92 3.09 17.35 7.19
C ARG A 92 3.51 18.82 7.21
N SER A 93 4.78 19.11 6.92
CA SER A 93 5.37 20.47 6.94
C SER A 93 4.71 21.41 5.94
N HIS A 94 4.38 20.93 4.73
CA HIS A 94 3.64 21.69 3.74
C HIS A 94 2.24 22.10 4.22
N ASN A 95 1.54 21.22 4.94
CA ASN A 95 0.24 21.56 5.54
C ASN A 95 0.36 22.61 6.66
N TRP A 96 1.44 22.60 7.44
CA TRP A 96 1.66 23.60 8.50
C TRP A 96 1.64 25.03 7.98
N HIS A 97 2.39 25.29 6.91
CA HIS A 97 2.47 26.62 6.31
C HIS A 97 1.08 27.11 5.84
N GLN A 98 0.26 26.22 5.29
CA GLN A 98 -1.11 26.59 4.88
C GLN A 98 -2.04 26.88 6.08
N SER A 99 -1.85 26.21 7.22
CA SER A 99 -2.68 26.40 8.41
C SER A 99 -2.39 27.72 9.14
N THR A 100 -1.14 28.19 9.12
CA THR A 100 -0.72 29.45 9.78
C THR A 100 -1.13 30.69 9.01
N ASP A 101 -1.29 30.57 7.69
CA ASP A 101 -1.68 31.68 6.80
C ASP A 101 -3.20 31.96 6.81
N ALA A 102 -3.99 31.09 7.45
CA ALA A 102 -5.45 31.19 7.51
C ALA A 102 -5.99 31.88 8.79
N THR A 103 -5.12 32.56 9.56
CA THR A 103 -5.47 33.34 10.77
C THR A 103 -5.08 34.80 10.60
#